data_AF-I4BUN8-F1
#
_entry.id   AF-I4BUN8-F1
#
_cell.length_a   1.000
_cell.length_b   1.000
_cell.length_c   1.000
_cell.angle_alpha   90.00
_cell.angle_beta   90.00
_cell.angle_gamma   90.00
#
_symmetry.space_group_name_H-M   'P 1'
#
loop_
_entity.id
_entity.type
_entity.pdbx_description
1 polymer ?
#
loop_
_entity_poly.entity_id
_entity_poly.type
_entity_poly.pdbx_seq_one_letter_code
_entity_poly.pdbx_strand_id
1 'polypeptide(L)'
;MKKRLFVAIFGLLFVLLPFVNTEALAFLSIVTAKQCPLYLVLEEKDGTVSQAYLGTPAGSFPIKSVEGYRPIQEMLLNAKNDDGINRFLWRLEFAKPDDPIEVMQLWVAYMPREKTIEVASGKTAHNEWYRTASQLLLPDGVFLFVSYEPDEQETPLSHVFTITLTKKGLAFVPIPEVYEKLIPLAITFSQSRGIFDSERTKQIIGCLTHLAQNENVDNIARILNLKKEFKATWH
;
A
#
# COMPACT_ATOMS: atom_id res chain seq x y z
N MET A 1 33.12 -49.24 -30.46
CA MET A 1 32.11 -48.19 -30.75
C MET A 1 31.51 -47.51 -29.51
N LYS A 2 31.33 -48.20 -28.36
CA LYS A 2 30.72 -47.61 -27.14
C LYS A 2 31.45 -46.41 -26.50
N LYS A 3 32.79 -46.33 -26.58
CA LYS A 3 33.58 -45.23 -25.97
C LYS A 3 33.46 -43.88 -26.71
N ARG A 4 33.19 -43.89 -28.02
CA ARG A 4 33.03 -42.65 -28.82
C ARG A 4 31.65 -42.01 -28.64
N LEU A 5 30.64 -42.80 -28.29
CA LEU A 5 29.29 -42.31 -28.01
C LEU A 5 29.23 -41.55 -26.66
N PHE A 6 29.96 -42.03 -25.65
CA PHE A 6 30.00 -41.37 -24.32
C PHE A 6 30.67 -39.99 -24.35
N VAL A 7 31.73 -39.82 -25.14
CA VAL A 7 32.41 -38.52 -25.30
C VAL A 7 31.55 -37.53 -26.10
N ALA A 8 30.77 -38.02 -27.08
CA ALA A 8 29.83 -37.19 -27.82
C ALA A 8 28.65 -36.72 -26.94
N ILE A 9 28.15 -37.56 -26.02
CA ILE A 9 27.07 -37.19 -25.09
C ILE A 9 27.56 -36.22 -24.00
N PHE A 10 28.77 -36.43 -23.45
CA PHE A 10 29.35 -35.50 -22.46
C PHE A 10 29.73 -34.15 -23.08
N GLY A 11 30.19 -34.14 -24.34
CA GLY A 11 30.46 -32.91 -25.09
C GLY A 11 29.19 -32.13 -25.42
N LEU A 12 28.09 -32.81 -25.75
CA LEU A 12 26.79 -32.17 -26.01
C LEU A 12 26.18 -31.56 -24.73
N LEU A 13 26.40 -32.19 -23.56
CA LEU A 13 25.96 -31.65 -22.27
C LEU A 13 26.71 -30.38 -21.86
N PHE A 14 28.00 -30.25 -22.22
CA PHE A 14 28.79 -29.05 -21.94
C PHE A 14 28.53 -27.90 -22.95
N VAL A 15 28.13 -28.21 -24.17
CA VAL A 15 27.79 -27.21 -25.20
C VAL A 15 26.34 -26.69 -25.06
N LEU A 16 25.47 -27.41 -24.36
CA LEU A 16 24.11 -26.96 -24.00
C LEU A 16 24.01 -26.23 -22.65
N LEU A 17 25.12 -26.10 -21.91
CA LEU A 17 25.18 -25.35 -20.65
C LEU A 17 25.50 -23.83 -20.73
N PRO A 18 25.62 -23.12 -21.88
CA PRO A 18 25.94 -21.69 -21.85
C PRO A 18 24.71 -20.77 -21.80
N PHE A 19 23.53 -21.24 -21.40
CA PHE A 19 22.29 -20.42 -21.40
C PHE A 19 21.40 -20.57 -20.16
N VAL A 20 21.99 -20.58 -18.96
CA VAL A 20 21.23 -20.21 -17.75
C VAL A 20 22.04 -19.27 -16.86
N ASN A 21 22.79 -18.35 -17.47
CA ASN A 21 22.98 -17.05 -16.86
C ASN A 21 21.76 -16.21 -17.24
N THR A 22 20.65 -16.41 -16.53
CA THR A 22 19.78 -15.27 -16.26
C THR A 22 20.61 -14.34 -15.40
N GLU A 23 21.43 -13.50 -16.04
CA GLU A 23 21.84 -12.25 -15.41
C GLU A 23 20.54 -11.62 -14.92
N ALA A 24 20.38 -11.56 -13.60
CA ALA A 24 19.27 -10.87 -12.98
C ALA A 24 19.22 -9.47 -13.61
N LEU A 25 18.26 -9.25 -14.50
CA LEU A 25 18.08 -7.99 -15.20
C LEU A 25 17.78 -6.94 -14.13
N ALA A 26 18.82 -6.21 -13.74
CA ALA A 26 18.68 -5.06 -12.86
C ALA A 26 18.11 -3.92 -13.72
N PHE A 27 16.92 -3.44 -13.37
CA PHE A 27 16.26 -2.34 -14.06
C PHE A 27 16.10 -1.16 -13.12
N LEU A 28 16.36 0.05 -13.62
CA LEU A 28 16.10 1.27 -12.89
C LEU A 28 14.79 1.88 -13.40
N SER A 29 13.80 2.01 -12.54
CA SER A 29 12.54 2.69 -12.85
C SER A 29 12.40 3.97 -12.04
N ILE A 30 11.80 5.00 -12.66
CA ILE A 30 11.54 6.29 -12.01
C ILE A 30 10.05 6.60 -12.16
N VAL A 31 9.35 6.70 -11.04
CA VAL A 31 7.95 7.10 -10.98
C VAL A 31 7.88 8.54 -10.50
N THR A 32 7.19 9.42 -11.22
CA THR A 32 7.10 10.85 -10.86
C THR A 32 5.68 11.22 -10.46
N ALA A 33 5.54 12.01 -9.38
CA ALA A 33 4.26 12.58 -9.01
C ALA A 33 3.98 13.80 -9.88
N LYS A 34 2.94 13.75 -10.71
CA LYS A 34 2.54 14.92 -11.53
C LYS A 34 2.33 16.14 -10.61
N GLN A 35 2.64 17.34 -11.08
CA GLN A 35 2.42 18.59 -10.32
C GLN A 35 3.20 18.74 -8.99
N CYS A 36 4.01 17.74 -8.61
CA CYS A 36 4.81 17.77 -7.39
C CYS A 36 6.30 17.55 -7.73
N PRO A 37 7.24 18.16 -7.00
CA PRO A 37 8.67 17.90 -7.14
C PRO A 37 9.06 16.61 -6.40
N LEU A 38 8.31 15.52 -6.63
CA LEU A 38 8.53 14.21 -6.01
C LEU A 38 8.75 13.17 -7.08
N TYR A 39 9.70 12.27 -6.83
CA TYR A 39 9.94 11.12 -7.68
C TYR A 39 10.45 9.96 -6.84
N LEU A 40 10.06 8.75 -7.20
CA LEU A 40 10.51 7.52 -6.58
C LEU A 40 11.41 6.79 -7.58
N VAL A 41 12.66 6.58 -7.18
CA VAL A 41 13.61 5.76 -7.92
C VAL A 41 13.55 4.35 -7.36
N LEU A 42 13.36 3.36 -8.21
CA LEU A 42 13.32 1.94 -7.85
C LEU A 42 14.42 1.21 -8.62
N GLU A 43 15.26 0.50 -7.90
CA GLU A 43 16.16 -0.49 -8.48
C GLU A 43 15.48 -1.85 -8.36
N GLU A 44 15.14 -2.46 -9.49
CA GLU A 44 14.44 -3.72 -9.56
C GLU A 44 15.40 -4.86 -9.90
N LYS A 45 15.33 -5.95 -9.15
CA LYS A 45 16.08 -7.19 -9.38
C LYS A 45 15.13 -8.37 -9.29
N ASP A 46 15.25 -9.30 -10.24
CA ASP A 46 14.40 -10.49 -10.33
C ASP A 46 12.89 -10.15 -10.33
N GLY A 47 12.56 -9.01 -10.96
CA GLY A 47 11.21 -8.47 -11.05
C GLY A 47 10.64 -8.02 -9.71
N THR A 48 11.45 -7.62 -8.74
CA THR A 48 11.02 -7.02 -7.46
C THR A 48 11.89 -5.83 -7.12
N VAL A 49 11.36 -4.88 -6.35
CA VAL A 49 12.15 -3.75 -5.86
C VAL A 49 13.23 -4.27 -4.91
N SER A 50 14.49 -4.06 -5.26
CA SER A 50 15.65 -4.37 -4.43
C SER A 50 16.06 -3.17 -3.57
N GLN A 51 15.89 -1.96 -4.10
CA GLN A 51 16.12 -0.69 -3.38
C GLN A 51 15.14 0.36 -3.88
N ALA A 52 14.73 1.27 -3.00
CA ALA A 52 13.88 2.39 -3.35
C ALA A 52 14.34 3.69 -2.68
N TYR A 53 14.31 4.79 -3.41
CA TYR A 53 14.69 6.12 -2.93
C TYR A 53 13.65 7.15 -3.35
N LEU A 54 13.05 7.82 -2.37
CA LEU A 54 12.14 8.94 -2.61
C LEU A 54 12.93 10.24 -2.68
N GLY A 55 12.98 10.82 -3.88
CA GLY A 55 13.48 12.17 -4.12
C GLY A 55 12.43 13.21 -3.75
N THR A 56 12.86 14.20 -2.96
CA THR A 56 12.03 15.28 -2.44
C THR A 56 12.79 16.62 -2.46
N PRO A 57 12.11 17.77 -2.30
CA PRO A 57 12.78 19.05 -2.06
C PRO A 57 13.68 19.07 -0.81
N ALA A 58 13.44 18.18 0.16
CA ALA A 58 14.26 18.07 1.37
C ALA A 58 15.47 17.11 1.20
N GLY A 59 15.63 16.49 0.03
CA GLY A 59 16.67 15.50 -0.25
C GLY A 59 16.11 14.15 -0.70
N SER A 60 16.98 13.14 -0.75
CA SER A 60 16.63 11.77 -1.13
C SER A 60 16.64 10.87 0.11
N PHE A 61 15.58 10.05 0.27
CA PHE A 61 15.39 9.20 1.43
C PHE A 61 15.11 7.75 1.01
N PRO A 62 15.75 6.74 1.62
CA PRO A 62 15.49 5.34 1.31
C PRO A 62 14.10 4.91 1.81
N ILE A 63 13.39 4.09 1.04
CA ILE A 63 12.07 3.52 1.37
C ILE A 63 12.17 1.99 1.43
N LYS A 64 12.51 1.46 2.61
CA LYS A 64 12.72 0.01 2.75
C LYS A 64 11.43 -0.81 2.73
N SER A 65 10.29 -0.21 3.05
CA SER A 65 9.01 -0.93 3.15
C SER A 65 8.52 -1.53 1.85
N VAL A 66 8.99 -1.03 0.70
CA VAL A 66 8.58 -1.52 -0.62
C VAL A 66 9.57 -2.54 -1.21
N GLU A 67 10.70 -2.80 -0.55
CA GLU A 67 11.67 -3.81 -0.97
C GLU A 67 11.03 -5.20 -0.95
N GLY A 68 11.26 -6.00 -2.00
CA GLY A 68 10.65 -7.31 -2.21
C GLY A 68 9.20 -7.28 -2.70
N TYR A 69 8.68 -6.12 -3.11
CA TYR A 69 7.38 -5.96 -3.78
C TYR A 69 7.55 -5.52 -5.25
N ARG A 70 6.44 -5.54 -6.02
CA ARG A 70 6.37 -5.11 -7.43
C ARG A 70 5.50 -3.86 -7.57
N PRO A 71 5.96 -2.77 -8.21
CA PRO A 71 5.11 -1.60 -8.44
C PRO A 71 3.91 -1.97 -9.32
N ILE A 72 2.70 -1.56 -8.92
CA ILE A 72 1.46 -1.85 -9.68
C ILE A 72 0.67 -0.61 -10.06
N GLN A 73 0.60 0.39 -9.18
CA GLN A 73 -0.23 1.57 -9.40
C GLN A 73 0.32 2.79 -8.68
N GLU A 74 0.11 3.97 -9.26
CA GLU A 74 0.32 5.25 -8.61
C GLU A 74 -0.92 6.14 -8.81
N MET A 75 -1.21 6.96 -7.82
CA MET A 75 -2.30 7.93 -7.87
C MET A 75 -1.92 9.19 -7.07
N LEU A 76 -2.08 10.34 -7.69
CA LEU A 76 -1.98 11.63 -7.02
C LEU A 76 -3.37 12.15 -6.65
N LEU A 77 -3.55 12.44 -5.37
CA LEU A 77 -4.80 12.93 -4.80
C LEU A 77 -4.60 14.38 -4.34
N ASN A 78 -5.55 15.25 -4.69
CA ASN A 78 -5.59 16.62 -4.22
C ASN A 78 -6.38 16.70 -2.92
N ALA A 79 -5.73 17.12 -1.83
CA ALA A 79 -6.41 17.52 -0.62
C ALA A 79 -6.65 19.03 -0.69
N LYS A 80 -7.85 19.41 -1.17
CA LYS A 80 -8.32 20.79 -1.04
C LYS A 80 -8.77 20.99 0.40
N ASN A 81 -8.09 21.87 1.12
CA ASN A 81 -8.51 22.31 2.44
C ASN A 81 -9.17 23.68 2.33
N ASP A 82 -9.96 24.04 3.35
CA ASP A 82 -10.71 25.30 3.45
C ASP A 82 -9.84 26.56 3.29
N ASP A 83 -8.53 26.44 3.47
CA ASP A 83 -7.58 27.54 3.32
C ASP A 83 -7.13 27.82 1.87
N GLY A 84 -7.71 27.10 0.90
CA GLY A 84 -7.45 27.33 -0.53
C GLY A 84 -6.05 26.90 -0.99
N ILE A 85 -5.30 26.19 -0.15
CA ILE A 85 -3.93 25.75 -0.42
C ILE A 85 -3.92 24.28 -0.77
N ASN A 86 -3.37 24.00 -1.95
CA ASN A 86 -3.22 22.64 -2.44
C ASN A 86 -2.18 21.89 -1.61
N ARG A 87 -2.63 20.79 -1.02
CA ARG A 87 -1.77 19.75 -0.45
C ARG A 87 -2.00 18.49 -1.28
N PHE A 88 -0.95 17.71 -1.46
CA PHE A 88 -0.99 16.56 -2.34
C PHE A 88 -0.72 15.29 -1.54
N LEU A 89 -1.49 14.26 -1.81
CA LEU A 89 -1.28 12.93 -1.26
C LEU A 89 -1.00 11.99 -2.42
N TRP A 90 0.25 11.57 -2.54
CA TRP A 90 0.67 10.63 -3.58
C TRP A 90 0.67 9.22 -2.99
N ARG A 91 -0.20 8.36 -3.54
CA ARG A 91 -0.34 6.96 -3.14
C ARG A 91 0.33 6.09 -4.19
N LEU A 92 1.23 5.22 -3.77
CA LEU A 92 1.81 4.17 -4.60
C LEU A 92 1.48 2.81 -4.02
N GLU A 93 1.27 1.83 -4.88
CA GLU A 93 0.91 0.47 -4.52
C GLU A 93 1.91 -0.51 -5.10
N PHE A 94 2.29 -1.50 -4.30
CA PHE A 94 3.24 -2.54 -4.66
C PHE A 94 2.71 -3.91 -4.26
N ALA A 95 2.54 -4.83 -5.22
CA ALA A 95 2.06 -6.19 -4.95
C ALA A 95 3.17 -7.10 -4.46
N LYS A 96 2.86 -8.02 -3.54
CA LYS A 96 3.79 -9.07 -3.14
C LYS A 96 3.84 -10.14 -4.24
N PRO A 97 5.02 -10.57 -4.72
CA PRO A 97 5.12 -11.54 -5.81
C PRO A 97 4.50 -12.89 -5.51
N ASP A 98 4.68 -13.37 -4.28
CA ASP A 98 4.24 -14.71 -3.84
C ASP A 98 2.80 -14.71 -3.32
N ASP A 99 2.26 -13.54 -3.00
CA ASP A 99 0.88 -13.34 -2.57
C ASP A 99 0.32 -12.03 -3.15
N PRO A 100 -0.24 -12.06 -4.38
CA PRO A 100 -0.74 -10.85 -5.02
C PRO A 100 -1.92 -10.17 -4.31
N ILE A 101 -2.54 -10.82 -3.31
CA ILE A 101 -3.55 -10.18 -2.47
C ILE A 101 -2.87 -9.19 -1.53
N GLU A 102 -1.71 -9.54 -0.96
CA GLU A 102 -0.94 -8.62 -0.14
C GLU A 102 -0.34 -7.48 -1.00
N VAL A 103 -0.70 -6.25 -0.65
CA VAL A 103 -0.20 -5.04 -1.29
C VAL A 103 0.39 -4.11 -0.24
N MET A 104 1.61 -3.64 -0.47
CA MET A 104 2.20 -2.53 0.28
C MET A 104 1.74 -1.21 -0.34
N GLN A 105 1.15 -0.33 0.48
CA GLN A 105 0.84 1.04 0.08
C GLN A 105 1.86 2.01 0.67
N LEU A 106 2.40 2.90 -0.16
CA LEU A 106 3.19 4.04 0.26
C LEU A 106 2.35 5.31 0.10
N TRP A 107 2.23 6.09 1.16
CA TRP A 107 1.49 7.34 1.22
C TRP A 107 2.48 8.49 1.44
N VAL A 108 2.61 9.36 0.44
CA VAL A 108 3.51 10.53 0.48
C VAL A 108 2.67 11.80 0.53
N ALA A 109 2.59 12.40 1.71
CA ALA A 109 1.96 13.69 1.93
C ALA A 109 2.95 14.83 1.60
N TYR A 110 2.66 15.61 0.57
CA TYR A 110 3.42 16.78 0.16
C TYR A 110 2.67 18.07 0.46
N MET A 111 3.25 18.87 1.34
CA MET A 111 2.67 20.09 1.88
C MET A 111 3.59 21.28 1.56
N PRO A 112 3.45 21.89 0.37
CA PRO A 112 4.40 22.90 -0.12
C PRO A 112 4.44 24.17 0.74
N ARG A 113 3.28 24.61 1.27
CA ARG A 113 3.20 25.79 2.13
C ARG A 113 3.91 25.59 3.46
N GLU A 114 3.69 24.43 4.06
CA GLU A 114 4.34 24.02 5.31
C GLU A 114 5.78 23.56 5.11
N LYS A 115 6.26 23.56 3.86
CA LYS A 115 7.57 23.03 3.45
C LYS A 115 7.87 21.68 4.10
N THR A 116 6.87 20.79 4.09
CA THR A 116 6.93 19.51 4.79
C THR A 116 6.52 18.36 3.89
N ILE A 117 7.25 17.24 4.00
CA ILE A 117 6.86 15.94 3.46
C ILE A 117 6.75 14.95 4.60
N GLU A 118 5.70 14.14 4.55
CA GLU A 118 5.47 13.06 5.49
C GLU A 118 5.17 11.78 4.70
N VAL A 119 5.85 10.70 5.07
CA VAL A 119 5.74 9.42 4.39
C VAL A 119 5.27 8.37 5.37
N ALA A 120 4.27 7.60 4.98
CA ALA A 120 3.79 6.46 5.72
C ALA A 120 3.61 5.25 4.79
N SER A 121 3.75 4.04 5.34
CA SER A 121 3.53 2.79 4.62
C SER A 121 2.62 1.87 5.41
N GLY A 122 1.90 1.00 4.72
CA GLY A 122 1.01 0.04 5.36
C GLY A 122 0.57 -1.04 4.40
N LYS A 123 0.27 -2.22 4.93
CA LYS A 123 -0.24 -3.32 4.13
C LYS A 123 -1.75 -3.19 3.93
N THR A 124 -2.21 -3.46 2.71
CA THR A 124 -3.61 -3.64 2.32
C THR A 124 -3.78 -5.01 1.63
N ALA A 125 -5.02 -5.42 1.45
CA ALA A 125 -5.38 -6.61 0.70
C ALA A 125 -6.18 -6.23 -0.54
N HIS A 126 -5.71 -6.54 -1.74
CA HIS A 126 -6.47 -6.39 -2.98
C HIS A 126 -7.50 -7.52 -3.16
N ASN A 127 -8.41 -7.63 -2.19
CA ASN A 127 -9.52 -8.58 -2.22
C ASN A 127 -10.84 -7.90 -2.60
N GLU A 128 -11.92 -8.67 -2.63
CA GLU A 128 -13.24 -8.12 -2.97
C GLU A 128 -13.72 -7.08 -1.96
N TRP A 129 -13.40 -7.23 -0.67
CA TRP A 129 -13.76 -6.24 0.34
C TRP A 129 -13.10 -4.89 0.07
N TYR A 130 -11.80 -4.87 -0.24
CA TYR A 130 -11.10 -3.66 -0.65
C TYR A 130 -11.75 -3.00 -1.87
N ARG A 131 -12.12 -3.81 -2.88
CA ARG A 131 -12.80 -3.30 -4.08
C ARG A 131 -14.15 -2.68 -3.74
N THR A 132 -14.94 -3.33 -2.89
CA THR A 132 -16.24 -2.82 -2.44
C THR A 132 -16.10 -1.53 -1.62
N ALA A 133 -15.20 -1.51 -0.63
CA ALA A 133 -14.96 -0.33 0.20
C ALA A 133 -14.47 0.87 -0.61
N SER A 134 -13.59 0.63 -1.59
CA SER A 134 -13.02 1.68 -2.46
C SER A 134 -14.02 2.32 -3.42
N GLN A 135 -15.20 1.73 -3.62
CA GLN A 135 -16.28 2.31 -4.44
C GLN A 135 -17.14 3.31 -3.67
N LEU A 136 -16.96 3.43 -2.36
CA LEU A 136 -17.73 4.35 -1.54
C LEU A 136 -17.45 5.80 -1.94
N LEU A 137 -18.50 6.61 -2.11
CA LEU A 137 -18.35 8.05 -2.28
C LEU A 137 -17.92 8.67 -0.95
N LEU A 138 -16.72 9.22 -0.94
CA LEU A 138 -16.10 9.86 0.22
C LEU A 138 -16.27 11.38 0.16
N PRO A 139 -16.34 12.06 1.32
CA PRO A 139 -16.19 13.51 1.37
C PRO A 139 -14.85 13.97 0.79
N ASP A 140 -14.82 15.22 0.31
CA ASP A 140 -13.60 15.81 -0.24
C ASP A 140 -12.45 15.79 0.78
N GLY A 141 -11.27 15.34 0.35
CA GLY A 141 -10.08 15.27 1.21
C GLY A 141 -10.08 14.11 2.24
N VAL A 142 -11.06 13.21 2.17
CA VAL A 142 -11.11 11.97 2.95
C VAL A 142 -10.73 10.79 2.05
N PHE A 143 -9.86 9.91 2.56
CA PHE A 143 -9.43 8.70 1.87
C PHE A 143 -9.60 7.48 2.78
N LEU A 144 -9.70 6.30 2.17
CA LEU A 144 -9.74 5.04 2.90
C LEU A 144 -8.38 4.35 2.88
N PHE A 145 -8.02 3.81 4.03
CA PHE A 145 -6.96 2.82 4.18
C PHE A 145 -7.57 1.52 4.71
N VAL A 146 -7.51 0.46 3.91
CA VAL A 146 -7.99 -0.87 4.30
C VAL A 146 -6.78 -1.62 4.86
N SER A 147 -6.76 -1.81 6.18
CA SER A 147 -5.61 -2.39 6.87
C SER A 147 -5.60 -3.90 6.72
N TYR A 148 -4.53 -4.44 6.15
CA TYR A 148 -4.31 -5.88 6.08
C TYR A 148 -3.36 -6.33 7.18
N GLU A 149 -3.83 -7.32 7.93
CA GLU A 149 -3.03 -8.08 8.87
C GLU A 149 -3.05 -9.53 8.38
N PRO A 150 -1.93 -10.07 7.88
CA PRO A 150 -1.85 -11.48 7.52
C PRO A 150 -2.12 -12.29 8.78
N ASP A 151 -3.23 -13.01 8.77
CA ASP A 151 -3.62 -13.94 9.81
C ASP A 151 -3.58 -15.35 9.20
N GLU A 152 -3.29 -16.35 10.02
CA GLU A 152 -3.34 -17.77 9.63
C GLU A 152 -4.75 -18.17 9.18
N GLN A 153 -5.76 -17.46 9.68
CA GLN A 153 -7.15 -17.56 9.25
C GLN A 153 -7.39 -16.53 8.15
N GLU A 154 -7.19 -16.88 6.88
CA GLU A 154 -7.48 -16.04 5.71
C GLU A 154 -8.85 -15.36 5.82
N THR A 155 -8.90 -14.17 6.39
CA THR A 155 -10.16 -13.48 6.67
C THR A 155 -10.37 -12.44 5.57
N PRO A 156 -11.46 -12.52 4.80
CA PRO A 156 -11.65 -11.62 3.66
C PRO A 156 -12.13 -10.22 4.08
N LEU A 157 -12.54 -10.03 5.34
CA LEU A 157 -12.94 -8.73 5.89
C LEU A 157 -11.80 -8.11 6.70
N SER A 158 -11.48 -6.85 6.40
CA SER A 158 -10.39 -6.09 7.00
C SER A 158 -10.89 -4.81 7.65
N HIS A 159 -10.16 -4.30 8.65
CA HIS A 159 -10.42 -2.98 9.22
C HIS A 159 -10.26 -1.91 8.13
N VAL A 160 -11.16 -0.92 8.14
CA VAL A 160 -11.14 0.22 7.22
C VAL A 160 -11.02 1.48 8.05
N PHE A 161 -10.07 2.34 7.69
CA PHE A 161 -9.80 3.59 8.37
C PHE A 161 -9.94 4.77 7.42
N THR A 162 -10.53 5.86 7.91
CA THR A 162 -10.59 7.15 7.24
C THR A 162 -9.34 7.97 7.57
N ILE A 163 -8.60 8.36 6.54
CA ILE A 163 -7.40 9.18 6.65
C ILE A 163 -7.59 10.49 5.87
N THR A 164 -6.96 11.56 6.33
CA THR A 164 -7.00 12.87 5.69
C THR A 164 -5.65 13.55 5.76
N LEU A 165 -5.44 14.54 4.89
CA LEU A 165 -4.23 15.36 4.86
C LEU A 165 -4.47 16.72 5.52
N THR A 166 -4.04 16.85 6.77
CA THR A 166 -4.15 18.08 7.55
C THR A 166 -2.92 18.98 7.37
N LYS A 167 -2.95 20.19 7.92
CA LYS A 167 -1.76 21.07 8.01
C LYS A 167 -0.62 20.46 8.82
N LYS A 168 -0.91 19.49 9.68
CA LYS A 168 0.09 18.78 10.49
C LYS A 168 0.65 17.56 9.77
N GLY A 169 0.07 17.13 8.66
CA GLY A 169 0.42 15.89 7.96
C GLY A 169 -0.75 14.93 7.81
N LEU A 170 -0.42 13.72 7.37
CA LEU A 170 -1.37 12.61 7.24
C LEU A 170 -1.91 12.24 8.63
N ALA A 171 -3.23 12.18 8.75
CA ALA A 171 -3.90 11.90 10.02
C ALA A 171 -5.02 10.89 9.83
N PHE A 172 -5.17 10.00 10.81
CA PHE A 172 -6.41 9.27 11.02
C PHE A 172 -7.44 10.22 11.61
N VAL A 173 -8.63 10.28 11.00
CA VAL A 173 -9.74 11.09 11.47
C VAL A 173 -11.01 10.29 11.24
N PRO A 174 -11.75 9.87 12.30
CA PRO A 174 -13.00 9.16 12.09
C PRO A 174 -14.04 10.09 11.46
N ILE A 175 -14.67 9.63 10.37
CA ILE A 175 -15.76 10.33 9.70
C ILE A 175 -17.04 9.50 9.87
N PRO A 176 -17.91 9.81 10.86
CA PRO A 176 -19.09 9.03 11.20
C PRO A 176 -19.94 8.57 10.01
N GLU A 177 -20.30 9.51 9.12
CA GLU A 177 -21.12 9.27 7.93
C GLU A 177 -20.51 8.29 6.92
N VAL A 178 -19.18 8.11 6.94
CA VAL A 178 -18.49 7.10 6.12
C VAL A 178 -18.66 5.72 6.76
N TYR A 179 -18.49 5.63 8.08
CA TYR A 179 -18.65 4.37 8.81
C TYR A 179 -20.09 3.87 8.84
N GLU A 180 -21.07 4.77 8.95
CA GLU A 180 -22.50 4.43 8.83
C GLU A 180 -22.82 3.74 7.50
N LYS A 181 -22.10 4.08 6.42
CA LYS A 181 -22.24 3.41 5.12
C LYS A 181 -21.41 2.12 5.04
N LEU A 182 -20.25 2.06 5.69
CA LEU A 182 -19.39 0.86 5.71
C LEU A 182 -20.01 -0.29 6.51
N ILE A 183 -20.74 -0.02 7.60
CA ILE A 183 -21.37 -1.04 8.44
C ILE A 183 -22.32 -1.97 7.64
N PRO A 184 -23.35 -1.47 6.93
CA PRO A 184 -24.23 -2.35 6.15
C PRO A 184 -23.50 -3.05 5.00
N LEU A 185 -22.45 -2.44 4.42
CA LEU A 185 -21.59 -3.08 3.42
C LEU A 185 -20.81 -4.25 4.02
N ALA A 186 -20.20 -4.08 5.19
CA ALA A 186 -19.46 -5.12 5.89
C ALA A 186 -20.37 -6.28 6.32
N ILE A 187 -21.58 -5.98 6.81
CA ILE A 187 -22.60 -6.98 7.13
C ILE A 187 -22.98 -7.78 5.88
N THR A 188 -23.31 -7.11 4.78
CA THR A 188 -23.71 -7.77 3.53
C THR A 188 -22.58 -8.63 2.96
N PHE A 189 -21.35 -8.10 2.96
CA PHE A 189 -20.16 -8.81 2.48
C PHE A 189 -19.88 -10.06 3.33
N SER A 190 -19.94 -9.95 4.65
CA SER A 190 -19.67 -11.08 5.53
C SER A 190 -20.77 -12.15 5.50
N GLN A 191 -22.04 -11.76 5.32
CA GLN A 191 -23.15 -12.69 5.11
C GLN A 191 -23.00 -13.46 3.80
N SER A 192 -22.66 -12.77 2.70
CA SER A 192 -22.47 -13.42 1.39
C SER A 192 -21.30 -14.41 1.38
N ARG A 193 -20.33 -14.21 2.26
CA ARG A 193 -19.17 -15.09 2.47
C ARG A 193 -19.38 -16.16 3.54
N GLY A 194 -20.53 -16.18 4.24
CA GLY A 194 -20.80 -17.14 5.31
C GLY A 194 -19.89 -16.99 6.53
N ILE A 195 -19.31 -15.81 6.74
CA ILE A 195 -18.38 -15.53 7.86
C ILE A 195 -18.96 -14.58 8.90
N PHE A 196 -20.23 -14.18 8.75
CA PHE A 196 -20.88 -13.19 9.61
C PHE A 196 -20.79 -13.53 11.11
N ASP A 197 -20.93 -14.80 11.46
CA ASP A 197 -20.92 -15.26 12.84
C ASP A 197 -19.51 -15.42 13.45
N SER A 198 -18.45 -15.21 12.66
CA SER A 198 -17.06 -15.27 13.16
C SER A 198 -16.77 -14.14 14.14
N GLU A 199 -16.04 -14.45 15.21
CA GLU A 199 -15.68 -13.46 16.23
C GLU A 199 -14.90 -12.28 15.64
N ARG A 200 -14.00 -12.54 14.69
CA ARG A 200 -13.27 -11.49 13.98
C ARG A 200 -14.19 -10.57 13.18
N THR A 201 -15.20 -11.11 12.49
CA THR A 201 -16.16 -10.29 11.75
C THR A 201 -16.97 -9.41 12.69
N LYS A 202 -17.46 -9.97 13.80
CA LYS A 202 -18.18 -9.21 14.84
C LYS A 202 -17.29 -8.10 15.41
N GLN A 203 -16.01 -8.39 15.67
CA GLN A 203 -15.05 -7.40 16.13
C GLN A 203 -14.86 -6.27 15.12
N ILE A 204 -14.64 -6.58 13.84
CA ILE A 204 -14.46 -5.56 12.79
C ILE A 204 -15.72 -4.68 12.66
N ILE A 205 -16.91 -5.29 12.61
CA ILE A 205 -18.19 -4.54 12.56
C ILE A 205 -18.38 -3.69 13.83
N GLY A 206 -17.99 -4.21 14.99
CA GLY A 206 -17.97 -3.46 16.26
C GLY A 206 -17.05 -2.24 16.20
N CYS A 207 -15.83 -2.40 15.66
CA CYS A 207 -14.92 -1.28 15.44
C CYS A 207 -15.53 -0.22 14.51
N LEU A 208 -16.12 -0.62 13.38
CA LEU A 208 -16.81 0.31 12.48
C LEU A 208 -17.95 1.06 13.19
N THR A 209 -18.72 0.34 14.02
CA THR A 209 -19.81 0.94 14.82
C THR A 209 -19.31 1.98 15.82
N HIS A 210 -18.25 1.67 16.56
CA HIS A 210 -17.64 2.64 17.47
C HIS A 210 -17.10 3.87 16.74
N LEU A 211 -16.47 3.68 15.57
CA LEU A 211 -16.01 4.80 14.75
C LEU A 211 -17.16 5.65 14.19
N ALA A 212 -18.30 5.03 13.85
CA ALA A 212 -19.52 5.75 13.49
C ALA A 212 -20.07 6.60 14.65
N GLN A 213 -19.90 6.14 15.90
CA GLN A 213 -20.36 6.83 17.10
C GLN A 213 -19.32 7.79 17.68
N ASN A 214 -18.13 7.92 17.06
CA ASN A 214 -16.96 8.62 17.63
C ASN A 214 -16.56 8.11 19.02
N GLU A 215 -16.78 6.83 19.28
CA GLU A 215 -16.40 6.16 20.51
C GLU A 215 -15.09 5.40 20.34
N ASN A 216 -14.34 5.27 21.44
CA ASN A 216 -13.15 4.42 21.52
C ASN A 216 -12.06 4.69 20.46
N VAL A 217 -12.09 5.89 19.85
CA VAL A 217 -11.29 6.28 18.68
C VAL A 217 -9.80 6.08 18.93
N ASP A 218 -9.29 6.50 20.07
CA ASP A 218 -7.86 6.41 20.40
C ASP A 218 -7.37 4.96 20.51
N ASN A 219 -8.21 4.04 20.98
CA ASN A 219 -7.85 2.62 21.06
C ASN A 219 -7.94 1.97 19.68
N ILE A 220 -8.95 2.31 18.88
CA ILE A 220 -9.09 1.79 17.51
C ILE A 220 -7.95 2.31 16.61
N ALA A 221 -7.52 3.56 16.80
CA ALA A 221 -6.38 4.13 16.11
C ALA A 221 -5.07 3.35 16.34
N ARG A 222 -4.95 2.58 17.43
CA ARG A 222 -3.77 1.72 17.68
C ARG A 222 -3.73 0.47 16.80
N ILE A 223 -4.87 0.08 16.23
CA ILE A 223 -5.00 -1.05 15.30
C ILE A 223 -4.67 -0.61 13.87
N LEU A 224 -4.57 0.70 13.61
CA LEU A 224 -4.16 1.22 12.31
C LEU A 224 -2.71 0.81 11.99
N ASN A 225 -2.56 -0.12 11.05
CA ASN A 225 -1.25 -0.57 10.57
C ASN A 225 -0.68 0.35 9.46
N LEU A 226 -0.69 1.65 9.72
CA LEU A 226 -0.09 2.67 8.85
C LEU A 226 1.11 3.28 9.57
N LYS A 227 2.29 2.76 9.24
CA LYS A 227 3.56 3.12 9.88
C LYS A 227 4.13 4.37 9.25
N LYS A 228 4.50 5.35 10.09
CA LYS A 228 5.27 6.51 9.66
C LYS A 228 6.71 6.11 9.33
N GLU A 229 7.13 6.37 8.11
CA GLU A 229 8.50 6.13 7.64
C GLU A 229 9.40 7.29 8.04
N PHE A 230 9.06 8.50 7.61
CA PHE A 230 9.77 9.70 7.99
C PHE A 230 8.93 10.96 7.82
N LYS A 231 9.45 12.06 8.35
CA LYS A 231 8.98 13.42 8.10
C LYS A 231 10.18 14.32 7.88
N ALA A 232 10.15 15.08 6.79
CA ALA A 232 11.24 15.97 6.40
C ALA A 232 10.69 17.37 6.12
N THR A 233 11.49 18.39 6.45
CA THR A 233 11.18 19.79 6.19
C THR A 233 12.27 20.41 5.35
N TRP A 234 11.93 21.38 4.49
CA TRP A 234 12.91 22.13 3.71
C TRP A 234 12.79 23.65 3.94
N HIS A 235 13.82 24.38 3.53
CA HIS A 235 13.94 25.83 3.72
C HIS A 235 13.86 26.58 2.40
#